data_AF-A0A7Z9WTQ0-F1
#
_entry.id   AF-A0A7Z9WTQ0-F1
#
_cell.length_a   1.000
_cell.length_b   1.000
_cell.length_c   1.000
_cell.angle_alpha   90.00
_cell.angle_beta   90.00
_cell.angle_gamma   90.00
#
_symmetry.space_group_name_H-M   'P 1'
#
loop_
_entity.id
_entity.type
_entity.pdbx_description
1 polymer ?
#
loop_
_entity_poly.entity_id
_entity_poly.type
_entity_poly.pdbx_seq_one_letter_code
_entity_poly.pdbx_strand_id
1 'polypeptide(L)'
;MRKVINRDIQFFAKYIMRELGTAGNVEGQRLILQGKFSNYLINSKIKDFIEEYVLCEECGKPDTKIIKEGRLHFLKCMACGAIKPIKLI
;
A
#
# COMPACT_ATOMS: atom_id res chain seq x y z
N MET A 1 13.01 16.22 -7.35
CA MET A 1 11.91 16.14 -6.36
C MET A 1 11.59 14.67 -6.08
N ARG A 2 12.28 14.04 -5.10
CA ARG A 2 12.22 12.59 -4.88
C ARG A 2 11.98 12.30 -3.40
N LYS A 3 10.76 12.59 -2.94
CA LYS A 3 10.25 12.12 -1.65
C LYS A 3 8.82 11.64 -1.88
N VAL A 4 8.67 10.69 -2.79
CA VAL A 4 7.37 10.14 -3.15
C VAL A 4 7.38 8.71 -2.65
N ILE A 5 6.67 8.52 -1.53
CA ILE A 5 6.27 7.22 -1.01
C ILE A 5 7.46 6.32 -0.69
N ASN A 6 8.03 6.50 0.50
CA ASN A 6 8.91 5.51 1.12
C ASN A 6 8.09 4.32 1.66
N ARG A 7 7.10 3.86 0.89
CA ARG A 7 6.40 2.61 1.18
C ARG A 7 7.14 1.54 0.41
N ASP A 8 7.61 0.58 1.18
CA ASP A 8 8.40 -0.53 0.71
C ASP A 8 7.73 -1.14 -0.54
N ILE A 9 8.43 -1.14 -1.67
CA ILE A 9 7.95 -1.76 -2.92
C ILE A 9 7.55 -3.22 -2.62
N GLN A 10 8.24 -3.85 -1.66
CA GLN A 10 7.92 -5.19 -1.16
C GLN A 10 6.55 -5.26 -0.49
N PHE A 11 6.13 -4.22 0.23
CA PHE A 11 4.82 -4.19 0.88
C PHE A 11 3.70 -4.10 -0.14
N PHE A 12 3.81 -3.18 -1.10
CA PHE A 12 2.85 -3.07 -2.20
C PHE A 12 2.79 -4.37 -3.02
N ALA A 13 3.95 -4.96 -3.33
CA ALA A 13 4.03 -6.22 -4.05
C ALA A 13 3.33 -7.37 -3.33
N LYS A 14 3.57 -7.53 -2.01
CA LYS A 14 2.90 -8.55 -1.19
C LYS A 14 1.38 -8.36 -1.16
N TYR A 15 0.92 -7.12 -1.01
CA TYR A 15 -0.50 -6.79 -1.03
C TYR A 15 -1.15 -7.22 -2.35
N ILE A 16 -0.56 -6.79 -3.49
CA ILE A 16 -1.09 -7.11 -4.82
C ILE A 16 -1.08 -8.61 -5.10
N MET A 17 0.01 -9.32 -4.76
CA MET A 17 0.10 -10.77 -4.95
C MET A 17 -1.01 -11.51 -4.19
N ARG A 18 -1.31 -11.10 -2.95
CA ARG A 18 -2.37 -11.70 -2.15
C ARG A 18 -3.76 -11.33 -2.66
N GLU A 19 -4.01 -10.07 -3.02
CA GLU A 19 -5.30 -9.61 -3.56
C GLU A 19 -5.64 -10.24 -4.91
N LEU A 20 -4.64 -10.42 -5.78
CA LEU A 20 -4.82 -11.06 -7.08
C LEU A 20 -4.70 -12.60 -7.01
N GLY A 21 -4.37 -13.16 -5.84
CA GLY A 21 -4.18 -14.61 -5.67
C GLY A 21 -3.10 -15.18 -6.58
N THR A 22 -2.05 -14.41 -6.85
CA THR A 22 -1.02 -14.74 -7.84
C THR A 22 0.38 -14.74 -7.23
N ALA A 23 1.24 -15.60 -7.75
CA ALA A 23 2.65 -15.53 -7.48
C ALA A 23 3.29 -14.42 -8.31
N GLY A 24 4.28 -13.75 -7.76
CA GLY A 24 5.05 -12.75 -8.48
C GLY A 24 6.41 -12.52 -7.85
N ASN A 25 7.22 -11.71 -8.51
CA ASN A 25 8.52 -11.31 -8.00
C ASN A 25 8.79 -9.82 -8.24
N VAL A 26 9.57 -9.21 -7.35
CA VAL A 26 10.01 -7.82 -7.50
C VAL A 26 11.44 -7.84 -8.04
N GLU A 27 11.60 -7.40 -9.28
CA GLU A 27 12.91 -7.21 -9.90
C GLU A 27 13.26 -5.72 -9.93
N GLY A 28 14.10 -5.31 -8.98
CA GLY A 28 14.51 -3.91 -8.82
C GLY A 28 13.33 -3.00 -8.50
N GLN A 29 12.86 -2.24 -9.49
CA GLN A 29 11.69 -1.35 -9.39
C GLN A 29 10.45 -1.88 -10.12
N ARG A 30 10.48 -3.12 -10.63
CA ARG A 30 9.39 -3.73 -11.38
C ARG A 30 8.76 -4.87 -10.59
N LEU A 31 7.44 -4.95 -10.62
CA LEU A 31 6.67 -6.08 -10.09
C LEU A 31 6.23 -6.96 -11.26
N ILE A 32 6.66 -8.21 -11.26
CA ILE A 32 6.30 -9.23 -12.24
C ILE A 32 5.26 -10.14 -11.60
N LEU A 33 4.09 -10.25 -12.23
CA LEU A 33 2.97 -11.09 -11.77
C LEU A 33 2.76 -12.24 -12.75
N GLN A 34 2.48 -13.44 -12.23
CA GLN A 34 2.22 -14.63 -13.03
C GLN A 34 0.72 -14.77 -13.31
N GLY A 35 0.26 -14.18 -14.41
CA GLY A 35 -1.14 -14.31 -14.83
C GLY A 35 -1.55 -13.30 -15.89
N LYS A 36 -2.80 -13.42 -16.36
CA LYS A 36 -3.42 -12.43 -17.22
C LYS A 36 -4.39 -11.60 -16.38
N PHE A 37 -4.05 -10.34 -16.16
CA PHE A 37 -4.90 -9.39 -15.44
C PHE A 37 -5.27 -8.24 -16.38
N SER A 38 -6.51 -7.77 -16.27
CA SER A 38 -6.90 -6.57 -16.99
C SER A 38 -6.27 -5.34 -16.32
N ASN A 39 -5.89 -4.34 -17.11
CA ASN A 39 -5.39 -3.06 -16.58
C ASN A 39 -6.41 -2.41 -15.62
N TYR A 40 -7.71 -2.60 -15.89
CA TYR A 40 -8.78 -2.11 -15.03
C TYR A 40 -8.70 -2.72 -13.62
N LEU A 41 -8.56 -4.05 -13.53
CA LEU A 41 -8.46 -4.74 -12.24
C LEU A 41 -7.23 -4.30 -11.45
N ILE A 42 -6.07 -4.20 -12.13
CA ILE A 42 -4.83 -3.74 -11.51
C ILE A 42 -4.99 -2.31 -10.98
N ASN A 43 -5.51 -1.40 -11.80
CA ASN A 43 -5.72 -0.01 -11.40
C ASN A 43 -6.68 0.14 -10.22
N SER A 44 -7.74 -0.67 -10.17
CA SER A 44 -8.66 -0.70 -9.02
C SER A 44 -7.90 -1.10 -7.76
N LYS A 45 -7.13 -2.19 -7.79
CA LYS A 45 -6.36 -2.65 -6.62
C LYS A 45 -5.27 -1.68 -6.17
N ILE A 46 -4.64 -0.96 -7.10
CA ILE A 46 -3.71 0.13 -6.79
C ILE A 46 -4.44 1.26 -6.07
N LYS A 47 -5.62 1.64 -6.54
CA LYS A 47 -6.42 2.71 -5.94
C LYS A 47 -6.84 2.34 -4.52
N ASP A 48 -7.34 1.12 -4.32
CA ASP A 48 -7.72 0.60 -3.00
C ASP A 48 -6.51 0.64 -2.05
N PHE A 49 -5.32 0.21 -2.52
CA PHE A 49 -4.09 0.27 -1.73
C PHE A 49 -3.72 1.71 -1.34
N ILE A 50 -3.86 2.65 -2.27
CA ILE A 50 -3.54 4.06 -2.02
C ILE A 50 -4.53 4.66 -1.01
N GLU A 51 -5.82 4.37 -1.12
CA GLU A 51 -6.83 4.90 -0.22
C GLU A 51 -6.69 4.32 1.19
N GLU A 52 -6.38 3.03 1.31
CA GLU A 52 -6.30 2.36 2.61
C GLU A 52 -4.92 2.48 3.28
N TYR A 53 -3.87 2.48 2.47
CA TYR A 53 -2.49 2.51 2.91
C TYR A 53 -1.70 3.60 2.20
N VAL A 54 -2.18 4.81 1.96
CA VAL A 54 -1.28 5.94 1.59
C VAL A 54 -1.94 7.23 2.04
N LEU A 55 -3.16 7.42 1.61
CA LEU A 55 -3.96 8.60 1.88
C LEU A 55 -4.47 8.59 3.31
N CYS A 56 -4.45 9.78 3.91
CA CYS A 56 -5.19 10.04 5.14
C CYS A 56 -6.62 10.45 4.78
N GLU A 57 -7.61 9.76 5.34
CA GLU A 57 -9.03 10.05 5.12
C GLU A 57 -9.46 11.40 5.72
N GLU A 58 -8.77 11.92 6.73
CA GLU A 58 -9.12 13.21 7.33
C GLU A 58 -8.59 14.42 6.54
N CYS A 59 -7.34 14.37 6.06
CA CYS A 59 -6.70 15.53 5.45
C CYS A 59 -6.35 15.36 3.97
N GLY A 60 -6.57 14.17 3.39
CA GLY A 60 -6.26 13.88 1.99
C GLY A 60 -4.76 13.93 1.66
N LYS A 61 -3.87 13.98 2.65
CA LYS A 61 -2.42 14.00 2.43
C LYS A 61 -1.83 12.59 2.43
N PRO A 62 -0.83 12.31 1.56
CA PRO A 62 -0.11 11.04 1.55
C PRO A 62 0.97 10.94 2.63
N ASP A 63 1.08 11.95 3.51
CA ASP A 63 2.04 12.02 4.61
C ASP A 63 1.63 11.10 5.77
N THR A 64 1.68 9.79 5.55
CA THR A 64 1.29 8.77 6.53
C THR A 64 2.41 7.77 6.81
N LYS A 65 2.46 7.26 8.04
CA LYS A 65 3.40 6.23 8.50
C LYS A 65 2.66 5.05 9.08
N ILE A 66 3.17 3.85 8.83
CA ILE A 66 2.66 2.63 9.48
C ILE A 66 3.43 2.43 10.80
N ILE A 67 2.70 2.29 11.88
CA ILE A 67 3.18 2.03 13.24
C ILE A 67 2.67 0.66 13.65
N LYS A 68 3.53 -0.15 14.27
CA LYS A 68 3.16 -1.45 14.82
C LYS A 68 3.02 -1.32 16.33
N GLU A 69 1.84 -1.64 16.85
CA GLU A 69 1.60 -1.75 18.29
C GLU A 69 1.09 -3.16 18.60
N GLY A 70 1.96 -3.97 19.21
CA GLY A 70 1.70 -5.38 19.49
C GLY A 70 1.49 -6.20 18.21
N ARG A 71 0.29 -6.77 18.05
CA ARG A 71 -0.13 -7.54 16.86
C ARG A 71 -0.86 -6.68 15.82
N LEU A 72 -1.23 -5.46 16.17
CA LEU A 72 -1.99 -4.56 15.31
C LEU A 72 -1.04 -3.57 14.62
N HIS A 73 -1.46 -3.13 13.44
CA HIS A 73 -0.78 -2.09 12.70
C HIS A 73 -1.69 -0.89 12.58
N PHE A 74 -1.11 0.30 12.59
CA PHE A 74 -1.81 1.56 12.59
C PHE A 74 -1.20 2.46 11.54
N LEU A 75 -2.04 3.12 10.76
CA LEU A 75 -1.65 4.18 9.86
C LEU A 75 -1.80 5.51 10.59
N LYS A 76 -0.67 6.16 10.90
CA LYS A 76 -0.60 7.47 11.54
C LYS A 76 -0.26 8.54 10.51
N CYS A 77 -1.11 9.55 10.36
CA CYS A 77 -0.83 10.73 9.56
C CYS A 77 0.15 11.65 10.29
N MET A 78 1.17 12.12 9.59
CA MET A 78 2.15 13.06 10.10
C MET A 78 1.77 14.52 9.90
N ALA A 79 0.75 14.80 9.08
CA ALA A 79 0.26 16.14 8.84
C ALA A 79 -0.87 16.56 9.79
N CYS A 80 -1.87 15.70 10.02
CA CYS A 80 -3.00 16.00 10.91
C CYS A 80 -3.00 15.22 12.23
N GLY A 81 -2.18 14.16 12.35
CA GLY A 81 -2.14 13.33 13.55
C GLY A 81 -3.17 12.20 13.62
N ALA A 82 -4.05 12.05 12.61
CA ALA A 82 -5.01 10.96 12.52
C ALA A 82 -4.35 9.59 12.67
N ILE A 83 -5.01 8.67 13.39
CA ILE A 83 -4.55 7.29 13.57
C ILE A 83 -5.69 6.36 13.16
N LYS A 84 -5.44 5.52 12.16
CA LYS A 84 -6.39 4.51 11.66
C LYS A 84 -5.80 3.11 11.85
N PRO A 85 -6.50 2.17 12.49
CA PRO A 85 -6.04 0.78 12.50
C PRO A 85 -6.07 0.20 11.09
N ILE A 86 -4.98 -0.46 10.68
CA ILE A 86 -4.87 -1.16 9.41
C ILE A 86 -4.56 -2.63 9.67
N LYS A 87 -5.08 -3.51 8.83
CA LYS A 87 -4.69 -4.92 8.84
C LYS A 87 -3.52 -5.10 7.88
N LEU A 88 -2.30 -5.23 8.41
CA LEU A 88 -1.23 -5.82 7.61
C LEU A 88 -1.57 -7.29 7.38
N ILE A 89 -1.57 -7.63 6.10
CA ILE A 89 -1.92 -8.91 5.53
C ILE A 89 -0.64 -9.72 5.40
#